data_AF-A0A6I6D8L6-F1
#
_entry.id   AF-A0A6I6D8L6-F1
#
_cell.length_a   1.000
_cell.length_b   1.000
_cell.length_c   1.000
_cell.angle_alpha   90.00
_cell.angle_beta   90.00
_cell.angle_gamma   90.00
#
_symmetry.space_group_name_H-M   'P 1'
#
loop_
_entity.id
_entity.type
_entity.pdbx_description
1 polymer ?
#
loop_
_entity_poly.entity_id
_entity_poly.type
_entity_poly.pdbx_seq_one_letter_code
_entity_poly.pdbx_strand_id
1 'polypeptide(L)'
;MINENDRDNLRDKKRKETPLVGVITARKKSEKRSNQFPSKREGRVFREMALEGYKKGITIYFFYPDGVKWKEKKINGYIYKPKSKPSWVKKVMPLPDIVYNRIVYRSLENKKEVKEILKKFEANPNIFLFNTRFLNKLELHDALIKHETSKQFIPETNRFSYENLKKYLHSYNEVFIKPKNNSTGKGIIKVIKANRGYYYSFAESKKNKWYSSPTIERLYRSLRFKVPNKSNYLIQMGIPLLKMNGRIFDLRAQVQKNGNGQWVLTGIAVRLAALGKFVTHIPNGGRAAEFNKVIKEIYKNELAKEERVINELKIITKQIPRILENELQINLGVLSLDLGIDTQGKMWIIEINSKPASFDEKDIRFRHLNYLTDYFLYINSNKED
;
A
#
# COMPACT_ATOMS: atom_id res chain seq x y z
N MET A 1 22.47 21.32 -42.54
CA MET A 1 22.13 21.94 -41.24
C MET A 1 20.65 21.74 -41.01
N ILE A 2 20.23 20.98 -40.00
CA ILE A 2 18.81 20.77 -39.71
C ILE A 2 18.26 22.04 -39.06
N ASN A 3 17.25 22.65 -39.67
CA ASN A 3 16.65 23.94 -39.34
C ASN A 3 15.96 23.89 -37.96
N GLU A 4 15.80 25.03 -37.26
CA GLU A 4 15.23 25.05 -35.89
C GLU A 4 13.80 24.49 -35.83
N ASN A 5 12.99 24.73 -36.87
CA ASN A 5 11.64 24.17 -37.00
C ASN A 5 11.63 22.64 -37.13
N ASP A 6 12.62 22.04 -37.78
CA ASP A 6 12.74 20.58 -37.89
C ASP A 6 13.17 19.96 -36.55
N ARG A 7 13.98 20.69 -35.77
CA ARG A 7 14.39 20.25 -34.42
C ARG A 7 13.23 20.29 -33.43
N ASP A 8 12.37 21.30 -33.51
CA ASP A 8 11.19 21.39 -32.65
C ASP A 8 10.09 20.41 -33.09
N ASN A 9 9.89 20.18 -34.40
CA ASN A 9 9.02 19.11 -34.90
C ASN A 9 9.53 17.70 -34.53
N LEU A 10 10.84 17.45 -34.56
CA LEU A 10 11.43 16.18 -34.09
C LEU A 10 11.34 16.02 -32.57
N ARG A 11 11.44 17.12 -31.80
CA ARG A 11 11.24 17.11 -30.34
C ARG A 11 9.78 16.87 -29.98
N ASP A 12 8.84 17.45 -30.71
CA ASP A 12 7.41 17.23 -30.50
C ASP A 12 6.95 15.85 -31.00
N LYS A 13 7.53 15.31 -32.08
CA LYS A 13 7.36 13.89 -32.48
C LYS A 13 7.97 12.92 -31.44
N LYS A 14 9.18 13.16 -30.94
CA LYS A 14 9.77 12.32 -29.86
C LYS A 14 9.03 12.44 -28.52
N ARG A 15 8.43 13.61 -28.23
CA ARG A 15 7.53 13.79 -27.09
C ARG A 15 6.24 13.01 -27.23
N LYS A 16 5.74 12.82 -28.46
CA LYS A 16 4.60 11.91 -28.70
C LYS A 16 4.94 10.44 -28.43
N GLU A 17 6.18 10.02 -28.67
CA GLU A 17 6.59 8.60 -28.47
C GLU A 17 6.90 8.21 -27.01
N THR A 18 7.22 9.16 -26.13
CA THR A 18 7.62 8.84 -24.74
C THR A 18 6.95 9.76 -23.71
N PRO A 19 6.31 9.20 -22.65
CA PRO A 19 5.54 10.01 -21.71
C PRO A 19 6.44 10.88 -20.82
N LEU A 20 5.95 12.08 -20.52
CA LEU A 20 6.43 12.88 -19.41
C LEU A 20 5.72 12.46 -18.12
N VAL A 21 6.47 11.92 -17.16
CA VAL A 21 5.92 11.38 -15.91
C VAL A 21 6.26 12.29 -14.73
N GLY A 22 5.22 12.73 -14.02
CA GLY A 22 5.34 13.49 -12.79
C GLY A 22 5.05 12.62 -11.57
N VAL A 23 6.00 12.52 -10.64
CA VAL A 23 5.81 11.81 -9.36
C VAL A 23 5.55 12.81 -8.25
N ILE A 24 4.31 12.88 -7.78
CA ILE A 24 3.93 13.76 -6.66
C ILE A 24 4.26 13.08 -5.33
N THR A 25 4.97 13.80 -4.46
CA THR A 25 5.35 13.36 -3.11
C THR A 25 5.15 14.48 -2.09
N ALA A 26 5.33 14.23 -0.80
CA ALA A 26 5.14 15.23 0.26
C ALA A 26 6.32 15.24 1.25
N ARG A 27 6.75 16.44 1.65
CA ARG A 27 7.80 16.65 2.67
C ARG A 27 7.23 16.51 4.07
N LYS A 28 7.99 15.89 4.97
CA LYS A 28 7.80 16.10 6.42
C LYS A 28 8.17 17.55 6.78
N LYS A 29 7.60 18.08 7.88
CA LYS A 29 7.93 19.43 8.38
C LYS A 29 9.44 19.64 8.58
N SER A 30 10.17 18.60 9.00
CA SER A 30 11.63 18.62 9.17
C SER A 30 12.40 18.83 7.86
N GLU A 31 11.90 18.28 6.75
CA GLU A 31 12.53 18.37 5.42
C GLU A 31 12.27 19.71 4.74
N LYS A 32 11.13 20.36 5.04
CA LYS A 32 10.84 21.72 4.54
C LYS A 32 11.93 22.73 4.91
N ARG A 33 12.55 22.58 6.08
CA ARG A 33 13.61 23.49 6.57
C ARG A 33 14.94 23.35 5.81
N SER A 34 15.29 22.14 5.38
CA SER A 34 16.56 21.88 4.68
C SER A 34 16.56 22.29 3.20
N ASN A 35 15.37 22.49 2.62
CA ASN A 35 15.14 22.77 1.19
C ASN A 35 15.82 21.80 0.19
N GLN A 36 16.35 20.68 0.68
CA GLN A 36 16.98 19.61 -0.09
C GLN A 36 15.94 18.60 -0.56
N PHE A 37 16.15 18.04 -1.75
CA PHE A 37 15.37 16.90 -2.23
C PHE A 37 15.79 15.63 -1.47
N PRO A 38 14.91 14.63 -1.24
CA PRO A 38 15.19 13.52 -0.33
C PRO A 38 16.47 12.77 -0.70
N SER A 39 17.35 12.55 0.28
CA SER A 39 18.66 11.89 0.11
C SER A 39 18.74 10.48 0.71
N LYS A 40 17.80 10.11 1.57
CA LYS A 40 17.76 8.81 2.29
C LYS A 40 16.99 7.74 1.47
N ARG A 41 16.26 6.82 2.13
CA ARG A 41 15.50 5.73 1.47
C ARG A 41 14.58 6.22 0.34
N GLU A 42 13.84 7.31 0.56
CA GLU A 42 13.01 7.92 -0.49
C GLU A 42 13.87 8.43 -1.67
N GLY A 43 15.03 9.03 -1.38
CA GLY A 43 16.01 9.45 -2.38
C GLY A 43 16.55 8.30 -3.22
N ARG A 44 16.82 7.12 -2.62
CA ARG A 44 17.18 5.89 -3.35
C ARG A 44 16.09 5.53 -4.35
N VAL A 45 14.84 5.44 -3.89
CA VAL A 45 13.72 4.99 -4.74
C VAL A 45 13.47 5.97 -5.90
N PHE A 46 13.53 7.28 -5.64
CA PHE A 46 13.37 8.29 -6.69
C PHE A 46 14.53 8.25 -7.69
N ARG A 47 15.76 8.08 -7.22
CA ARG A 47 16.93 7.93 -8.09
C ARG A 47 16.80 6.70 -8.99
N GLU A 48 16.49 5.55 -8.42
CA GLU A 48 16.36 4.30 -9.17
C GLU A 48 15.23 4.36 -10.20
N MET A 49 14.10 4.98 -9.83
CA MET A 49 13.00 5.24 -10.76
C MET A 49 13.42 6.14 -11.91
N ALA A 50 14.11 7.25 -11.62
CA ALA A 50 14.60 8.16 -12.66
C ALA A 50 15.61 7.50 -13.59
N LEU A 51 16.51 6.68 -13.05
CA LEU A 51 17.50 5.92 -13.83
C LEU A 51 16.82 4.88 -14.73
N GLU A 52 15.82 4.16 -14.23
CA GLU A 52 15.09 3.18 -15.03
C GLU A 52 14.24 3.85 -16.12
N GLY A 53 13.60 4.98 -15.81
CA GLY A 53 12.90 5.79 -16.81
C GLY A 53 13.85 6.27 -17.90
N TYR A 54 15.04 6.78 -17.52
CA TYR A 54 16.05 7.26 -18.46
C TYR A 54 16.49 6.17 -19.46
N LYS A 55 16.68 4.92 -19.01
CA LYS A 55 17.01 3.79 -19.90
C LYS A 55 15.95 3.52 -20.96
N LYS A 56 14.67 3.80 -20.65
CA LYS A 56 13.52 3.60 -21.53
C LYS A 56 13.07 4.88 -22.26
N GLY A 57 13.88 5.94 -22.22
CA GLY A 57 13.55 7.24 -22.84
C GLY A 57 12.48 8.05 -22.09
N ILE A 58 11.99 7.59 -20.95
CA ILE A 58 10.94 8.24 -20.17
C ILE A 58 11.54 9.36 -19.34
N THR A 59 10.98 10.57 -19.46
CA THR A 59 11.35 11.68 -18.60
C THR A 59 10.53 11.65 -17.32
N ILE A 60 11.18 11.34 -16.19
CA ILE A 60 10.54 11.34 -14.86
C ILE A 60 11.05 12.53 -14.04
N TYR A 61 10.13 13.34 -13.54
CA TYR A 61 10.43 14.40 -12.57
C TYR A 61 9.55 14.27 -11.33
N PHE A 62 10.05 14.80 -10.22
CA PHE A 62 9.41 14.69 -8.92
C PHE A 62 9.02 16.07 -8.42
N PHE A 63 7.87 16.17 -7.78
CA PHE A 63 7.38 17.46 -7.31
C PHE A 63 6.57 17.35 -6.03
N TYR A 64 6.42 18.49 -5.37
CA TYR A 64 5.59 18.65 -4.19
C TYR A 64 4.30 19.40 -4.56
N PRO A 65 3.20 19.20 -3.82
CA PRO A 65 1.94 19.91 -4.09
C PRO A 65 2.10 21.43 -4.19
N ASP A 66 2.92 22.04 -3.33
CA ASP A 66 3.18 23.49 -3.34
C ASP A 66 4.00 23.99 -4.55
N GLY A 67 4.56 23.07 -5.34
CA GLY A 67 5.26 23.38 -6.59
C GLY A 67 4.33 23.52 -7.80
N VAL A 68 3.05 23.16 -7.71
CA VAL A 68 2.12 23.16 -8.84
C VAL A 68 1.57 24.57 -9.09
N LYS A 69 1.84 25.12 -10.27
CA LYS A 69 1.37 26.44 -10.73
C LYS A 69 0.34 26.26 -11.84
N TRP A 70 -0.90 25.99 -11.43
CA TRP A 70 -2.01 25.68 -12.35
C TRP A 70 -2.29 26.76 -13.40
N LYS A 71 -2.26 28.04 -13.02
CA LYS A 71 -2.49 29.16 -13.95
C LYS A 71 -1.46 29.20 -15.08
N GLU A 72 -0.22 28.85 -14.77
CA GLU A 72 0.91 28.87 -15.71
C GLU A 72 1.09 27.53 -16.43
N LYS A 73 0.29 26.50 -16.10
CA LYS A 73 0.47 25.10 -16.54
C LYS A 73 1.91 24.59 -16.34
N LYS A 74 2.54 25.01 -15.24
CA LYS A 74 3.94 24.70 -14.89
C LYS A 74 4.03 24.07 -13.51
N ILE A 75 5.06 23.27 -13.28
CA ILE A 75 5.36 22.61 -12.02
C ILE A 75 6.83 22.82 -11.67
N ASN A 76 7.08 23.37 -10.48
CA ASN A 76 8.42 23.41 -9.90
C ASN A 76 8.78 22.02 -9.38
N GLY A 77 9.65 21.33 -10.13
CA GLY A 77 10.03 19.95 -9.87
C GLY A 77 11.53 19.73 -9.75
N TYR A 78 11.90 18.47 -9.61
CA TYR A 78 13.26 17.98 -9.49
C TYR A 78 13.48 16.88 -10.50
N ILE A 79 14.55 17.00 -11.29
CA ILE A 79 14.98 15.97 -12.24
C ILE A 79 16.31 15.39 -11.78
N TYR A 80 16.51 14.10 -11.98
CA TYR A 80 17.78 13.46 -11.68
C TYR A 80 18.69 13.54 -12.90
N LYS A 81 19.92 14.05 -12.74
CA LYS A 81 20.94 14.03 -13.79
C LYS A 81 21.92 12.88 -13.54
N PRO A 82 21.99 11.88 -14.44
CA PRO A 82 22.89 10.73 -14.28
C PRO A 82 24.34 10.99 -14.72
N LYS A 83 24.67 12.18 -15.27
CA LYS A 83 26.03 12.55 -15.72
C LYS A 83 27.03 12.65 -14.55
N SER A 84 28.32 12.80 -14.86
CA SER A 84 29.53 12.73 -14.01
C SER A 84 29.48 13.23 -12.55
N LYS A 85 28.54 14.10 -12.17
CA LYS A 85 28.17 14.36 -10.76
C LYS A 85 26.67 14.12 -10.58
N PRO A 86 26.26 12.92 -10.11
CA PRO A 86 24.85 12.58 -9.99
C PRO A 86 24.16 13.50 -8.99
N SER A 87 23.13 14.22 -9.46
CA SER A 87 22.52 15.29 -8.65
C SER A 87 21.05 15.51 -9.01
N TRP A 88 20.30 15.99 -8.02
CA TRP A 88 18.93 16.47 -8.19
C TRP A 88 18.96 17.94 -8.59
N VAL A 89 18.35 18.26 -9.73
CA VAL A 89 18.30 19.63 -10.25
C VAL A 89 16.87 20.15 -10.20
N LYS A 90 16.67 21.30 -9.54
CA LYS A 90 15.40 22.04 -9.58
C LYS A 90 15.16 22.54 -10.99
N LYS A 91 13.98 22.28 -11.54
CA LYS A 91 13.59 22.72 -12.87
C LYS A 91 12.09 23.01 -12.93
N VAL A 92 11.72 24.04 -13.69
CA VAL A 92 10.33 24.29 -14.05
C VAL A 92 9.96 23.34 -15.19
N MET A 93 8.98 22.49 -14.95
CA MET A 93 8.51 21.46 -15.88
C MET A 93 7.08 21.78 -16.34
N PRO A 94 6.65 21.36 -17.54
CA PRO A 94 5.24 21.45 -17.92
C PRO A 94 4.40 20.45 -17.12
N LEU A 95 3.07 20.53 -17.23
CA LEU A 95 2.19 19.47 -16.71
C LEU A 95 2.58 18.12 -17.33
N PRO A 96 2.58 17.02 -16.55
CA PRO A 96 2.97 15.71 -17.06
C PRO A 96 1.80 15.02 -17.76
N ASP A 97 2.11 14.05 -18.61
CA ASP A 97 1.12 13.14 -19.18
C ASP A 97 0.59 12.18 -18.11
N ILE A 98 1.47 11.73 -17.21
CA ILE A 98 1.14 10.74 -16.18
C ILE A 98 1.52 11.32 -14.82
N VAL A 99 0.59 11.28 -13.87
CA VAL A 99 0.88 11.56 -12.46
C VAL A 99 0.86 10.27 -11.66
N TYR A 100 2.01 9.91 -11.09
CA TYR A 100 2.09 8.86 -10.07
C TYR A 100 1.97 9.49 -8.68
N ASN A 101 0.85 9.27 -8.00
CA ASN A 101 0.71 9.73 -6.62
C ASN A 101 1.48 8.83 -5.64
N ARG A 102 2.60 9.35 -5.12
CA ARG A 102 3.50 8.72 -4.15
C ARG A 102 3.52 9.43 -2.80
N ILE A 103 2.48 10.18 -2.44
CA ILE A 103 2.37 10.78 -1.10
C ILE A 103 2.18 9.66 -0.07
N VAL A 104 3.27 9.24 0.59
CA VAL A 104 3.29 8.08 1.51
C VAL A 104 2.73 8.38 2.90
N TYR A 105 2.38 9.62 3.20
CA TYR A 105 1.81 10.02 4.49
C TYR A 105 0.33 10.40 4.33
N ARG A 106 -0.57 9.55 4.85
CA ARG A 106 -2.02 9.77 4.81
C ARG A 106 -2.46 11.10 5.39
N SER A 107 -1.79 11.59 6.44
CA SER A 107 -2.09 12.90 7.03
C SER A 107 -1.72 14.08 6.11
N LEU A 108 -0.70 13.92 5.25
CA LEU A 108 -0.32 14.95 4.29
C LEU A 108 -1.21 14.91 3.04
N GLU A 109 -1.53 13.72 2.55
CA GLU A 109 -2.48 13.56 1.42
C GLU A 109 -3.87 14.10 1.79
N ASN A 110 -4.29 13.96 3.06
CA ASN A 110 -5.59 14.42 3.51
C ASN A 110 -5.71 15.94 3.72
N LYS A 111 -4.64 16.72 3.58
CA LYS A 111 -4.73 18.18 3.65
C LYS A 111 -5.59 18.73 2.52
N LYS A 112 -6.39 19.76 2.83
CA LYS A 112 -7.37 20.33 1.88
C LYS A 112 -6.69 20.74 0.56
N GLU A 113 -5.57 21.44 0.65
CA GLU A 113 -4.84 21.96 -0.51
C GLU A 113 -4.28 20.82 -1.39
N VAL A 114 -3.84 19.73 -0.76
CA VAL A 114 -3.32 18.55 -1.47
C VAL A 114 -4.45 17.80 -2.18
N LYS A 115 -5.59 17.62 -1.51
CA LYS A 115 -6.79 17.02 -2.13
C LYS A 115 -7.26 17.83 -3.34
N GLU A 116 -7.29 19.15 -3.23
CA GLU A 116 -7.68 20.03 -4.34
C GLU A 116 -6.72 19.90 -5.54
N ILE A 117 -5.42 19.79 -5.29
CA ILE A 117 -4.43 19.55 -6.36
C ILE A 117 -4.65 18.19 -7.02
N LEU A 118 -4.84 17.12 -6.24
CA LEU A 118 -5.08 15.78 -6.79
C LEU A 118 -6.38 15.72 -7.59
N LYS A 119 -7.46 16.36 -7.12
CA LYS A 119 -8.71 16.49 -7.87
C LYS A 119 -8.53 17.21 -9.20
N LYS A 120 -7.70 18.26 -9.24
CA LYS A 120 -7.39 18.98 -10.49
C LYS A 120 -6.59 18.14 -11.48
N PHE A 121 -5.70 17.27 -11.00
CA PHE A 121 -5.03 16.29 -11.86
C PHE A 121 -6.02 15.24 -12.38
N GLU A 122 -6.87 14.71 -11.52
CA GLU A 122 -7.89 13.71 -11.86
C GLU A 122 -8.92 14.23 -12.86
N ALA A 123 -9.31 15.51 -12.75
CA ALA A 123 -10.27 16.15 -13.66
C ALA A 123 -9.67 16.63 -14.99
N ASN A 124 -8.36 16.52 -15.19
CA ASN A 124 -7.71 16.96 -16.43
C ASN A 124 -7.66 15.79 -17.43
N PRO A 125 -8.36 15.87 -18.58
CA PRO A 125 -8.46 14.77 -19.52
C PRO A 125 -7.11 14.36 -20.15
N ASN A 126 -6.14 15.28 -20.18
CA ASN A 126 -4.82 15.02 -20.75
C ASN A 126 -3.86 14.35 -19.74
N ILE A 127 -4.27 14.19 -18.47
CA ILE A 127 -3.41 13.69 -17.39
C ILE A 127 -3.98 12.38 -16.84
N PHE A 128 -3.19 11.32 -16.91
CA PHE A 128 -3.55 10.06 -16.25
C PHE A 128 -2.99 10.02 -14.83
N LEU A 129 -3.86 10.17 -13.83
CA LEU A 129 -3.50 10.02 -12.42
C LEU A 129 -3.81 8.60 -11.94
N PHE A 130 -2.82 7.91 -11.35
CA PHE A 130 -3.03 6.59 -10.73
C PHE A 130 -2.50 6.47 -9.31
N ASN A 131 -2.98 5.43 -8.62
CA ASN A 131 -2.99 5.31 -7.18
C ASN A 131 -3.56 6.60 -6.57
N THR A 132 -4.76 7.03 -6.98
CA THR A 132 -5.27 8.40 -6.74
C THR A 132 -5.27 8.81 -5.26
N ARG A 133 -5.51 7.88 -4.34
CA ARG A 133 -5.60 8.12 -2.89
C ARG A 133 -5.21 6.91 -2.02
N PHE A 134 -5.11 7.12 -0.71
CA PHE A 134 -5.15 6.04 0.29
C PHE A 134 -6.51 5.32 0.29
N LEU A 135 -6.45 4.00 0.45
CA LEU A 135 -7.64 3.14 0.58
C LEU A 135 -8.18 3.16 2.02
N ASN A 136 -9.50 3.11 2.15
CA ASN A 136 -10.17 3.02 3.43
C ASN A 136 -10.53 1.57 3.78
N LYS A 137 -10.27 1.12 5.01
CA LYS A 137 -10.48 -0.29 5.38
C LYS A 137 -11.94 -0.77 5.24
N LEU A 138 -12.90 0.08 5.59
CA LEU A 138 -14.32 -0.30 5.52
C LEU A 138 -14.82 -0.32 4.08
N GLU A 139 -14.45 0.69 3.30
CA GLU A 139 -14.69 0.74 1.85
C GLU A 139 -14.11 -0.49 1.13
N LEU A 140 -12.87 -0.88 1.45
CA LEU A 140 -12.24 -2.07 0.90
C LEU A 140 -13.01 -3.34 1.25
N HIS A 141 -13.40 -3.47 2.52
CA HIS A 141 -14.22 -4.59 2.98
C HIS A 141 -15.54 -4.64 2.20
N ASP A 142 -16.28 -3.54 2.17
CA ASP A 142 -17.59 -3.44 1.53
C ASP A 142 -17.53 -3.69 0.01
N ALA A 143 -16.43 -3.30 -0.66
CA ALA A 143 -16.18 -3.63 -2.06
C ALA A 143 -15.91 -5.13 -2.26
N LEU A 144 -15.08 -5.74 -1.40
CA LEU A 144 -14.62 -7.12 -1.58
C LEU A 144 -15.64 -8.17 -1.13
N ILE A 145 -16.53 -7.87 -0.19
CA ILE A 145 -17.56 -8.84 0.24
C ILE A 145 -18.69 -9.03 -0.80
N LYS A 146 -18.80 -8.16 -1.81
CA LYS A 146 -19.81 -8.27 -2.87
C LYS A 146 -19.54 -9.39 -3.86
N HIS A 147 -18.30 -9.87 -3.92
CA HIS A 147 -17.86 -10.87 -4.90
C HIS A 147 -17.44 -12.15 -4.16
N GLU A 148 -18.04 -13.29 -4.49
CA GLU A 148 -17.73 -14.58 -3.84
C GLU A 148 -16.26 -14.98 -4.01
N THR A 149 -15.64 -14.57 -5.12
CA THR A 149 -14.22 -14.80 -5.39
C THR A 149 -13.28 -14.05 -4.45
N SER A 150 -13.73 -12.95 -3.82
CA SER A 150 -12.92 -12.19 -2.85
C SER A 150 -13.41 -12.33 -1.42
N LYS A 151 -14.73 -12.41 -1.20
CA LYS A 151 -15.38 -12.49 0.11
C LYS A 151 -14.78 -13.57 1.01
N GLN A 152 -14.47 -14.73 0.45
CA GLN A 152 -13.88 -15.85 1.19
C GLN A 152 -12.51 -15.51 1.84
N PHE A 153 -11.76 -14.54 1.31
CA PHE A 153 -10.45 -14.16 1.82
C PHE A 153 -10.49 -12.99 2.81
N ILE A 154 -11.66 -12.38 3.04
CA ILE A 154 -11.80 -11.19 3.88
C ILE A 154 -12.35 -11.59 5.25
N PRO A 155 -11.66 -11.25 6.37
CA PRO A 155 -12.23 -11.48 7.69
C PRO A 155 -13.45 -10.59 7.92
N GLU A 156 -14.48 -11.14 8.56
CA GLU A 156 -15.66 -10.39 8.93
C GLU A 156 -15.27 -9.12 9.71
N THR A 157 -15.74 -7.98 9.22
CA THR A 157 -15.44 -6.67 9.78
C THR A 157 -16.68 -5.80 9.86
N ASN A 158 -16.85 -5.05 10.95
CA ASN A 158 -17.92 -4.08 11.11
C ASN A 158 -17.42 -2.84 11.85
N ARG A 159 -18.25 -1.79 11.95
CA ARG A 159 -17.99 -0.63 12.80
C ARG A 159 -17.97 -1.06 14.27
N PHE A 160 -17.03 -0.52 15.05
CA PHE A 160 -16.97 -0.82 16.48
C PHE A 160 -18.13 -0.16 17.24
N SER A 161 -19.00 -0.96 17.82
CA SER A 161 -20.11 -0.56 18.67
C SER A 161 -20.28 -1.55 19.81
N TYR A 162 -21.13 -1.23 20.79
CA TYR A 162 -21.46 -2.18 21.86
C TYR A 162 -22.12 -3.45 21.30
N GLU A 163 -23.12 -3.27 20.44
CA GLU A 163 -23.84 -4.38 19.81
C GLU A 163 -22.92 -5.26 18.98
N ASN A 164 -22.05 -4.66 18.15
CA ASN A 164 -21.11 -5.44 17.36
C ASN A 164 -20.05 -6.12 18.23
N LEU A 165 -19.61 -5.50 19.33
CA LEU A 165 -18.71 -6.15 20.29
C LEU A 165 -19.36 -7.39 20.89
N LYS A 166 -20.64 -7.29 21.30
CA LYS A 166 -21.42 -8.41 21.82
C LYS A 166 -21.61 -9.51 20.79
N LYS A 167 -22.07 -9.16 19.58
CA LYS A 167 -22.26 -10.09 18.48
C LYS A 167 -20.96 -10.84 18.12
N TYR A 168 -19.86 -10.11 17.98
CA TYR A 168 -18.59 -10.71 17.57
C TYR A 168 -17.99 -11.58 18.68
N LEU A 169 -18.03 -11.17 19.95
CA LEU A 169 -17.55 -12.02 21.05
C LEU A 169 -18.49 -13.19 21.39
N HIS A 170 -19.73 -13.16 20.89
CA HIS A 170 -20.61 -14.33 20.91
C HIS A 170 -20.17 -15.35 19.84
N SER A 171 -19.84 -14.88 18.65
CA SER A 171 -19.51 -15.73 17.49
C SER A 171 -18.03 -16.16 17.46
N TYR A 172 -17.14 -15.36 18.04
CA TYR A 172 -15.68 -15.53 17.97
C TYR A 172 -15.04 -15.43 19.35
N ASN A 173 -14.09 -16.32 19.61
CA ASN A 173 -13.29 -16.28 20.85
C ASN A 173 -12.23 -15.16 20.85
N GLU A 174 -11.87 -14.66 19.67
CA GLU A 174 -10.88 -13.60 19.49
C GLU A 174 -11.41 -12.56 18.51
N VAL A 175 -11.23 -11.28 18.83
CA VAL A 175 -11.57 -10.14 17.96
C VAL A 175 -10.50 -9.06 18.04
N PHE A 176 -10.37 -8.29 16.97
CA PHE A 176 -9.51 -7.13 16.91
C PHE A 176 -10.32 -5.85 16.74
N ILE A 177 -9.99 -4.84 17.53
CA ILE A 177 -10.52 -3.48 17.40
C ILE A 177 -9.43 -2.63 16.79
N LYS A 178 -9.68 -2.05 15.60
CA LYS A 178 -8.65 -1.39 14.77
C LYS A 178 -9.10 0.01 14.34
N PRO A 179 -8.22 1.02 14.28
CA PRO A 179 -8.57 2.30 13.70
C PRO A 179 -8.82 2.19 12.18
N LYS A 180 -9.88 2.86 11.70
CA LYS A 180 -10.28 2.95 10.29
C LYS A 180 -9.14 3.51 9.41
N ASN A 181 -8.38 4.48 9.94
CA ASN A 181 -7.43 5.28 9.16
C ASN A 181 -5.94 5.05 9.45
N ASN A 182 -5.57 4.11 10.33
CA ASN A 182 -4.17 3.88 10.70
C ASN A 182 -3.63 2.57 10.11
N SER A 183 -2.49 2.60 9.44
CA SER A 183 -1.81 1.42 8.85
C SER A 183 -0.53 1.01 9.60
N THR A 184 -0.21 1.66 10.73
CA THR A 184 1.04 1.41 11.49
C THR A 184 0.90 0.41 12.63
N GLY A 185 -0.24 -0.27 12.74
CA GLY A 185 -0.57 -1.15 13.88
C GLY A 185 -0.89 -0.41 15.20
N LYS A 186 -0.60 0.88 15.29
CA LYS A 186 -0.91 1.72 16.46
C LYS A 186 -2.41 1.85 16.70
N GLY A 187 -2.82 1.73 17.97
CA GLY A 187 -4.24 1.71 18.37
C GLY A 187 -4.98 0.40 18.11
N ILE A 188 -4.31 -0.66 17.65
CA ILE A 188 -4.96 -1.98 17.57
C ILE A 188 -5.09 -2.58 18.97
N ILE A 189 -6.30 -3.05 19.29
CA ILE A 189 -6.62 -3.75 20.53
C ILE A 189 -7.04 -5.17 20.18
N LYS A 190 -6.40 -6.17 20.80
CA LYS A 190 -6.83 -7.56 20.75
C LYS A 190 -7.71 -7.84 21.95
N VAL A 191 -8.84 -8.50 21.73
CA VAL A 191 -9.76 -8.95 22.79
C VAL A 191 -9.97 -10.45 22.65
N ILE A 192 -9.87 -11.18 23.76
CA ILE A 192 -10.10 -12.62 23.86
C ILE A 192 -11.23 -12.86 24.87
N LYS A 193 -12.17 -13.72 24.52
CA LYS A 193 -13.15 -14.29 25.45
C LYS A 193 -12.57 -15.57 26.06
N ALA A 194 -12.69 -15.70 27.38
CA ALA A 194 -12.25 -16.87 28.13
C ALA A 194 -13.31 -17.26 29.18
N ASN A 195 -13.11 -18.40 29.83
CA ASN A 195 -14.09 -18.95 30.79
C ASN A 195 -14.44 -17.98 31.94
N ARG A 196 -13.50 -17.09 32.32
CA ARG A 196 -13.68 -16.10 33.40
C ARG A 196 -13.77 -14.66 32.88
N GLY A 197 -14.50 -14.44 31.78
CA GLY A 197 -14.78 -13.13 31.23
C GLY A 197 -13.91 -12.78 30.02
N TYR A 198 -13.43 -11.54 29.96
CA TYR A 198 -12.77 -10.99 28.78
C TYR A 198 -11.39 -10.45 29.10
N TYR A 199 -10.45 -10.68 28.19
CA TYR A 199 -9.08 -10.19 28.29
C TYR A 199 -8.77 -9.31 27.09
N TYR A 200 -8.06 -8.21 27.28
CA TYR A 200 -7.65 -7.35 26.17
C TYR A 200 -6.22 -6.83 26.32
N SER A 201 -5.57 -6.57 25.19
CA SER A 201 -4.22 -6.03 25.13
C SER A 201 -4.06 -5.06 23.95
N PHE A 202 -3.14 -4.11 24.10
CA PHE A 202 -2.82 -3.10 23.09
C PHE A 202 -1.57 -3.52 22.32
N ALA A 203 -1.58 -3.34 21.00
CA ALA A 203 -0.45 -3.69 20.13
C ALA A 203 0.85 -2.97 20.57
N GLU A 204 0.73 -1.73 21.06
CA GLU A 204 1.82 -0.88 21.54
C GLU A 204 2.37 -1.28 22.92
N SER A 205 1.73 -2.23 23.62
CA SER A 205 2.11 -2.62 24.98
C SER A 205 3.47 -3.29 25.04
N LYS A 206 4.50 -2.63 25.61
CA LYS A 206 5.89 -3.14 25.64
C LYS A 206 6.06 -4.51 26.33
N LYS A 207 5.19 -4.87 27.29
CA LYS A 207 5.31 -6.09 28.12
C LYS A 207 4.20 -7.13 27.89
N ASN A 208 3.53 -7.13 26.73
CA ASN A 208 2.34 -7.97 26.47
C ASN A 208 1.32 -7.89 27.61
N LYS A 209 1.15 -6.69 28.19
CA LYS A 209 0.25 -6.47 29.32
C LYS A 209 -1.18 -6.79 28.88
N TRP A 210 -1.83 -7.68 29.62
CA TRP A 210 -3.24 -7.99 29.48
C TRP A 210 -4.03 -7.31 30.59
N TYR A 211 -5.24 -6.90 30.25
CA TYR A 211 -6.24 -6.37 31.16
C TYR A 211 -7.42 -7.33 31.15
N SER A 212 -8.09 -7.50 32.28
CA SER A 212 -9.28 -8.33 32.39
C SER A 212 -10.53 -7.50 32.63
N SER A 213 -11.69 -8.04 32.24
CA SER A 213 -13.00 -7.47 32.51
C SER A 213 -13.99 -8.63 32.68
N PRO A 214 -14.75 -8.69 33.79
CA PRO A 214 -15.59 -9.86 34.09
C PRO A 214 -16.86 -9.90 33.23
N THR A 215 -17.35 -8.74 32.78
CA THR A 215 -18.56 -8.63 31.94
C THR A 215 -18.29 -7.82 30.68
N ILE A 216 -19.17 -7.97 29.69
CA ILE A 216 -19.02 -7.28 28.40
C ILE A 216 -19.28 -5.77 28.53
N GLU A 217 -20.15 -5.35 29.45
CA GLU A 217 -20.45 -3.96 29.76
C GLU A 217 -19.20 -3.27 30.33
N ARG A 218 -18.52 -3.94 31.28
CA ARG A 218 -17.26 -3.45 31.85
C ARG A 218 -16.14 -3.41 30.81
N LEU A 219 -16.03 -4.44 29.97
CA LEU A 219 -15.10 -4.45 28.85
C LEU A 219 -15.34 -3.25 27.92
N TYR A 220 -16.58 -3.05 27.45
CA TYR A 220 -16.91 -1.96 26.54
C TYR A 220 -16.63 -0.58 27.14
N ARG A 221 -16.94 -0.40 28.43
CA ARG A 221 -16.62 0.82 29.17
C ARG A 221 -15.10 1.05 29.21
N SER A 222 -14.31 0.04 29.54
CA SER A 222 -12.84 0.11 29.54
C SER A 222 -12.28 0.47 28.17
N LEU A 223 -12.80 -0.14 27.11
CA LEU A 223 -12.38 0.12 25.73
C LEU A 223 -12.76 1.54 25.28
N ARG A 224 -13.95 2.04 25.65
CA ARG A 224 -14.42 3.39 25.31
C ARG A 224 -13.45 4.47 25.77
N PHE A 225 -12.93 4.37 26.99
CA PHE A 225 -11.98 5.36 27.51
C PHE A 225 -10.63 5.34 26.79
N LYS A 226 -10.31 4.25 26.10
CA LYS A 226 -9.05 4.05 25.36
C LYS A 226 -9.22 4.24 23.86
N VAL A 227 -10.46 4.33 23.38
CA VAL A 227 -10.86 4.56 21.99
C VAL A 227 -11.55 5.93 21.93
N PRO A 228 -10.79 7.05 21.87
CA PRO A 228 -11.32 8.40 22.06
C PRO A 228 -12.36 8.82 21.01
N ASN A 229 -12.40 8.17 19.84
CA ASN A 229 -13.44 8.39 18.85
C ASN A 229 -13.92 7.05 18.25
N LYS A 230 -15.05 6.54 18.75
CA LYS A 230 -15.59 5.22 18.37
C LYS A 230 -15.94 5.11 16.89
N SER A 231 -16.44 6.18 16.26
CA SER A 231 -16.83 6.17 14.85
C SER A 231 -15.63 5.94 13.91
N ASN A 232 -14.42 6.09 14.44
CA ASN A 232 -13.17 5.85 13.73
C ASN A 232 -12.58 4.45 13.97
N TYR A 233 -13.29 3.53 14.62
CA TYR A 233 -12.81 2.18 14.88
C TYR A 233 -13.71 1.10 14.28
N LEU A 234 -13.07 0.00 13.90
CA LEU A 234 -13.68 -1.20 13.36
C LEU A 234 -13.47 -2.35 14.35
N ILE A 235 -14.38 -3.32 14.35
CA ILE A 235 -14.21 -4.62 14.98
C ILE A 235 -14.09 -5.67 13.87
N GLN A 236 -13.17 -6.61 14.03
CA GLN A 236 -12.86 -7.64 13.05
C GLN A 236 -12.68 -8.98 13.76
N MET A 237 -13.11 -10.09 13.14
CA MET A 237 -12.86 -11.43 13.67
C MET A 237 -11.36 -11.70 13.83
N GLY A 238 -10.98 -12.45 14.86
CA GLY A 238 -9.62 -12.96 15.02
C GLY A 238 -9.37 -14.10 14.04
N ILE A 239 -8.25 -14.02 13.30
CA ILE A 239 -7.79 -15.11 12.45
C ILE A 239 -6.77 -15.93 13.26
N PRO A 240 -6.95 -17.26 13.40
CA PRO A 240 -5.98 -18.11 14.07
C PRO A 240 -4.77 -18.34 13.15
N LEU A 241 -3.90 -17.33 13.06
CA LEU A 241 -2.76 -17.34 12.16
C LEU A 241 -1.75 -18.44 12.53
N LEU A 242 -1.20 -19.09 11.51
CA LEU A 242 -0.06 -19.99 11.63
C LEU A 242 1.13 -19.28 12.26
N LYS A 243 1.96 -20.09 12.92
CA LYS A 243 3.18 -19.64 13.57
C LYS A 243 4.36 -20.40 13.02
N MET A 244 5.45 -19.69 12.78
CA MET A 244 6.75 -20.27 12.44
C MET A 244 7.66 -20.06 13.65
N ASN A 245 8.21 -21.14 14.22
CA ASN A 245 9.03 -21.10 15.43
C ASN A 245 8.38 -20.33 16.59
N GLY A 246 7.08 -20.57 16.81
CA GLY A 246 6.29 -19.92 17.86
C GLY A 246 5.92 -18.45 17.60
N ARG A 247 6.28 -17.88 16.44
CA ARG A 247 6.02 -16.48 16.07
C ARG A 247 4.98 -16.41 14.96
N ILE A 248 4.01 -15.51 15.10
CA ILE A 248 3.05 -15.19 14.03
C ILE A 248 3.84 -14.63 12.85
N PHE A 249 3.49 -15.03 11.63
CA PHE A 249 4.02 -14.44 10.41
C PHE A 249 2.90 -13.97 9.49
N ASP A 250 3.24 -13.05 8.59
CA ASP A 250 2.41 -12.68 7.45
C ASP A 250 3.27 -12.63 6.18
N LEU A 251 2.59 -12.63 5.03
CA LEU A 251 3.18 -12.46 3.72
C LEU A 251 2.85 -11.06 3.22
N ARG A 252 3.88 -10.27 2.96
CA ARG A 252 3.74 -8.99 2.28
C ARG A 252 3.94 -9.20 0.78
N ALA A 253 2.84 -9.33 0.04
CA ALA A 253 2.84 -9.39 -1.41
C ALA A 253 2.74 -7.99 -2.01
N GLN A 254 3.49 -7.72 -3.08
CA GLN A 254 3.27 -6.55 -3.93
C GLN A 254 2.77 -6.98 -5.29
N VAL A 255 1.73 -6.31 -5.74
CA VAL A 255 1.16 -6.49 -7.07
C VAL A 255 1.16 -5.15 -7.80
N GLN A 256 1.35 -5.18 -9.11
CA GLN A 256 1.32 -3.99 -9.94
C GLN A 256 0.87 -4.28 -11.35
N LYS A 257 0.43 -3.25 -12.07
CA LYS A 257 0.22 -3.35 -13.51
C LYS A 257 1.58 -3.44 -14.21
N ASN A 258 1.66 -4.34 -15.20
CA ASN A 258 2.81 -4.47 -16.10
C ASN A 258 2.63 -3.62 -17.37
N GLY A 259 3.52 -3.78 -18.35
CA GLY A 259 3.45 -3.13 -19.66
C GLY A 259 2.25 -3.48 -20.54
N ASN A 260 1.38 -4.39 -20.10
CA ASN A 260 0.13 -4.74 -20.78
C ASN A 260 -1.10 -4.26 -19.98
N GLY A 261 -0.90 -3.42 -18.96
CA GLY A 261 -1.96 -2.97 -18.06
C GLY A 261 -2.51 -4.06 -17.12
N GLN A 262 -1.89 -5.25 -17.09
CA GLN A 262 -2.38 -6.39 -16.33
C GLN A 262 -1.73 -6.46 -14.95
N TRP A 263 -2.55 -6.74 -13.93
CA TRP A 263 -2.07 -7.01 -12.57
C TRP A 263 -1.23 -8.28 -12.49
N VAL A 264 0.01 -8.13 -12.02
CA VAL A 264 0.98 -9.21 -11.81
C VAL A 264 1.57 -9.15 -10.41
N LEU A 265 2.03 -10.30 -9.91
CA LEU A 265 2.79 -10.38 -8.66
C LEU A 265 4.23 -9.88 -8.88
N THR A 266 4.60 -8.79 -8.22
CA THR A 266 5.96 -8.23 -8.25
C THR A 266 6.92 -9.01 -7.36
N GLY A 267 6.47 -9.40 -6.17
CA GLY A 267 7.30 -10.06 -5.17
C GLY A 267 6.58 -10.26 -3.85
N ILE A 268 7.14 -11.13 -3.00
CA ILE A 268 6.60 -11.48 -1.68
C ILE A 268 7.75 -11.49 -0.68
N ALA A 269 7.53 -10.89 0.48
CA ALA A 269 8.41 -11.02 1.63
C ALA A 269 7.63 -11.60 2.83
N VAL A 270 8.26 -12.51 3.57
CA VAL A 270 7.70 -13.04 4.82
C VAL A 270 8.10 -12.16 5.99
N ARG A 271 7.15 -11.74 6.82
CA ARG A 271 7.39 -10.92 8.01
C ARG A 271 7.02 -11.69 9.27
N LEU A 272 7.97 -11.84 10.19
CA LEU A 272 7.74 -12.45 11.50
C LEU A 272 7.44 -11.36 12.54
N ALA A 273 6.40 -11.57 13.34
CA ALA A 273 6.18 -10.78 14.54
C ALA A 273 7.28 -11.05 15.58
N ALA A 274 7.55 -10.07 16.45
CA ALA A 274 8.37 -10.33 17.64
C ALA A 274 7.67 -11.32 18.56
N LEU A 275 8.45 -12.04 19.37
CA LEU A 275 7.92 -13.07 20.27
C LEU A 275 6.84 -12.50 21.19
N GLY A 276 5.69 -13.18 21.26
CA GLY A 276 4.54 -12.78 22.07
C GLY A 276 3.74 -11.57 21.54
N LYS A 277 4.10 -11.00 20.39
CA LYS A 277 3.32 -9.94 19.73
C LYS A 277 2.30 -10.53 18.77
N PHE A 278 1.12 -9.89 18.72
CA PHE A 278 0.04 -10.26 17.81
C PHE A 278 -0.04 -9.35 16.57
N VAL A 279 0.83 -8.35 16.47
CA VAL A 279 1.04 -7.57 15.25
C VAL A 279 2.47 -7.76 14.77
N THR A 280 2.61 -7.92 13.46
CA THR A 280 3.87 -8.10 12.73
C THR A 280 4.55 -6.76 12.39
N HIS A 281 3.89 -5.64 12.66
CA HIS A 281 4.41 -4.29 12.39
C HIS A 281 5.47 -3.89 13.41
N ILE A 282 6.70 -4.39 13.23
CA ILE A 282 7.86 -4.06 14.04
C ILE A 282 9.03 -3.85 13.08
N PRO A 283 9.71 -2.70 13.08
CA PRO A 283 10.78 -2.38 12.14
C PRO A 283 12.10 -3.14 12.41
N ASN A 284 12.03 -4.43 12.78
CA ASN A 284 13.17 -5.23 13.27
C ASN A 284 13.32 -6.58 12.55
N GLY A 285 13.92 -6.58 11.35
CA GLY A 285 14.70 -7.72 10.89
C GLY A 285 13.93 -8.96 10.40
N GLY A 286 12.98 -8.79 9.48
CA GLY A 286 12.54 -9.92 8.66
C GLY A 286 13.70 -10.48 7.82
N ARG A 287 13.90 -11.80 7.81
CA ARG A 287 14.75 -12.46 6.81
C ARG A 287 13.90 -12.62 5.56
N ALA A 288 14.41 -12.18 4.41
CA ALA A 288 13.85 -12.58 3.13
C ALA A 288 14.00 -14.10 3.03
N ALA A 289 12.90 -14.80 3.26
CA ALA A 289 12.78 -16.20 2.92
C ALA A 289 11.90 -16.27 1.68
N GLU A 290 12.32 -17.07 0.70
CA GLU A 290 11.50 -17.32 -0.48
C GLU A 290 10.18 -17.93 -0.02
N PHE A 291 9.06 -17.33 -0.43
CA PHE A 291 7.73 -17.81 -0.11
C PHE A 291 7.60 -19.33 -0.29
N ASN A 292 8.08 -19.86 -1.42
CA ASN A 292 8.06 -21.29 -1.70
C ASN A 292 8.85 -22.12 -0.68
N LYS A 293 9.99 -21.63 -0.18
CA LYS A 293 10.77 -22.33 0.85
C LYS A 293 10.01 -22.36 2.18
N VAL A 294 9.40 -21.24 2.57
CA VAL A 294 8.60 -21.15 3.81
C VAL A 294 7.36 -22.02 3.75
N ILE A 295 6.61 -21.99 2.66
CA ILE A 295 5.40 -22.81 2.50
C ILE A 295 5.77 -24.30 2.50
N LYS A 296 6.84 -24.71 1.81
CA LYS A 296 7.34 -26.10 1.83
C LYS A 296 7.78 -26.55 3.21
N GLU A 297 8.43 -25.67 3.97
CA GLU A 297 8.85 -25.97 5.34
C GLU A 297 7.66 -26.14 6.28
N ILE A 298 6.64 -25.28 6.16
CA ILE A 298 5.43 -25.31 7.00
C ILE A 298 4.56 -26.53 6.69
N TYR A 299 4.35 -26.83 5.41
CA TYR A 299 3.49 -27.93 4.95
C TYR A 299 4.30 -29.15 4.52
N LYS A 300 5.44 -29.40 5.18
CA LYS A 300 6.25 -30.58 4.87
C LYS A 300 5.36 -31.82 4.97
N ASN A 301 5.19 -32.53 3.84
CA ASN A 301 4.33 -33.71 3.66
C ASN A 301 2.80 -33.44 3.58
N GLU A 302 2.36 -32.19 3.43
CA GLU A 302 0.96 -31.80 3.21
C GLU A 302 0.76 -31.10 1.85
N LEU A 303 1.09 -31.80 0.75
CA LEU A 303 1.10 -31.25 -0.62
C LEU A 303 -0.20 -30.53 -1.00
N ALA A 304 -1.36 -31.08 -0.65
CA ALA A 304 -2.64 -30.46 -0.94
C ALA A 304 -2.81 -29.07 -0.31
N LYS A 305 -2.27 -28.84 0.90
CA LYS A 305 -2.31 -27.53 1.55
C LYS A 305 -1.32 -26.56 0.92
N GLU A 306 -0.13 -27.03 0.54
CA GLU A 306 0.84 -26.23 -0.22
C GLU A 306 0.24 -25.74 -1.55
N GLU A 307 -0.33 -26.64 -2.35
CA GLU A 307 -0.95 -26.31 -3.63
C GLU A 307 -2.13 -25.34 -3.47
N ARG A 308 -2.97 -25.56 -2.46
CA ARG A 308 -4.08 -24.67 -2.13
C ARG A 308 -3.58 -23.25 -1.84
N VAL A 309 -2.58 -23.08 -0.98
CA VAL A 309 -2.03 -21.76 -0.62
C VAL A 309 -1.44 -21.05 -1.84
N ILE A 310 -0.77 -21.77 -2.73
CA ILE A 310 -0.23 -21.23 -3.99
C ILE A 310 -1.36 -20.77 -4.92
N ASN A 311 -2.43 -21.56 -5.03
CA ASN A 311 -3.58 -21.23 -5.87
C ASN A 311 -4.38 -20.05 -5.32
N GLU A 312 -4.64 -20.01 -4.01
CA GLU A 312 -5.28 -18.88 -3.34
C GLU A 312 -4.47 -17.59 -3.52
N LEU A 313 -3.14 -17.65 -3.39
CA LEU A 313 -2.26 -16.52 -3.66
C LEU A 313 -2.38 -16.01 -5.10
N LYS A 314 -2.42 -16.89 -6.10
CA LYS A 314 -2.62 -16.52 -7.51
C LYS A 314 -3.97 -15.83 -7.73
N ILE A 315 -5.04 -16.37 -7.14
CA ILE A 315 -6.39 -15.78 -7.20
C ILE A 315 -6.37 -14.39 -6.57
N ILE A 316 -5.87 -14.27 -5.33
CA ILE A 316 -5.82 -13.02 -4.58
C ILE A 316 -5.05 -11.95 -5.37
N THR A 317 -3.86 -12.28 -5.85
CA THR A 317 -2.96 -11.31 -6.50
C THR A 317 -3.46 -10.85 -7.87
N LYS A 318 -4.26 -11.67 -8.57
CA LYS A 318 -4.84 -11.34 -9.87
C LYS A 318 -6.21 -10.66 -9.78
N GLN A 319 -7.08 -11.13 -8.90
CA GLN A 319 -8.48 -10.71 -8.87
C GLN A 319 -8.74 -9.51 -7.94
N ILE A 320 -8.15 -9.51 -6.73
CA ILE A 320 -8.43 -8.47 -5.72
C ILE A 320 -8.14 -7.06 -6.23
N PRO A 321 -6.99 -6.78 -6.88
CA PRO A 321 -6.72 -5.44 -7.39
C PRO A 321 -7.73 -4.97 -8.45
N ARG A 322 -8.20 -5.90 -9.30
CA ARG A 322 -9.21 -5.61 -10.34
C ARG A 322 -10.57 -5.30 -9.72
N ILE A 323 -11.01 -6.11 -8.77
CA ILE A 323 -12.27 -5.88 -8.05
C ILE A 323 -12.23 -4.53 -7.35
N LEU A 324 -11.12 -4.19 -6.68
CA LEU A 324 -10.98 -2.90 -6.02
C LEU A 324 -10.99 -1.72 -6.98
N GLU A 325 -10.25 -1.79 -8.08
CA GLU A 325 -10.24 -0.74 -9.09
C GLU A 325 -11.65 -0.47 -9.64
N ASN A 326 -12.40 -1.54 -9.94
CA ASN A 326 -13.76 -1.46 -10.47
C ASN A 326 -14.78 -0.98 -9.41
N GLU A 327 -14.82 -1.58 -8.23
CA GLU A 327 -15.79 -1.21 -7.18
C GLU A 327 -15.57 0.21 -6.65
N LEU A 328 -14.33 0.67 -6.62
CA LEU A 328 -13.97 1.97 -6.08
C LEU A 328 -13.92 3.08 -7.13
N GLN A 329 -13.99 2.71 -8.42
CA GLN A 329 -13.94 3.64 -9.56
C GLN A 329 -12.72 4.58 -9.47
N ILE A 330 -11.55 3.99 -9.19
CA ILE A 330 -10.28 4.72 -9.08
C ILE A 330 -9.17 4.00 -9.82
N ASN A 331 -8.28 4.76 -10.46
CA ASN A 331 -7.12 4.20 -11.11
C ASN A 331 -6.09 3.70 -10.09
N LEU A 332 -5.80 2.40 -10.13
CA LEU A 332 -4.78 1.74 -9.33
C LEU A 332 -3.72 1.11 -10.24
N GLY A 333 -2.47 1.12 -9.80
CA GLY A 333 -1.34 0.56 -10.56
C GLY A 333 -0.32 -0.16 -9.69
N VAL A 334 -0.26 0.10 -8.39
CA VAL A 334 0.61 -0.61 -7.44
C VAL A 334 -0.08 -0.78 -6.10
N LEU A 335 -0.17 -2.00 -5.59
CA LEU A 335 -0.70 -2.31 -4.26
C LEU A 335 0.29 -3.18 -3.47
N SER A 336 0.26 -3.11 -2.15
CA SER A 336 0.75 -4.20 -1.30
C SER A 336 -0.39 -4.82 -0.51
N LEU A 337 -0.36 -6.15 -0.40
CA LEU A 337 -1.29 -6.95 0.36
C LEU A 337 -0.52 -7.62 1.49
N ASP A 338 -1.03 -7.45 2.70
CA ASP A 338 -0.54 -8.16 3.87
C ASP A 338 -1.48 -9.36 4.08
N LEU A 339 -0.96 -10.56 3.90
CA LEU A 339 -1.71 -11.81 3.86
C LEU A 339 -1.35 -12.70 5.05
N GLY A 340 -2.36 -13.25 5.71
CA GLY A 340 -2.20 -14.27 6.73
C GLY A 340 -2.57 -15.64 6.22
N ILE A 341 -2.04 -16.69 6.84
CA ILE A 341 -2.49 -18.06 6.62
C ILE A 341 -2.96 -18.58 7.97
N ASP A 342 -4.18 -19.11 8.04
CA ASP A 342 -4.72 -19.68 9.27
C ASP A 342 -4.26 -21.13 9.51
N THR A 343 -4.54 -21.66 10.69
CA THR A 343 -4.16 -23.03 11.09
C THR A 343 -4.77 -24.13 10.22
N GLN A 344 -5.78 -23.84 9.40
CA GLN A 344 -6.36 -24.77 8.44
C GLN A 344 -5.76 -24.64 7.03
N GLY A 345 -4.83 -23.70 6.86
CA GLY A 345 -4.14 -23.44 5.60
C GLY A 345 -4.92 -22.57 4.62
N LYS A 346 -5.95 -21.86 5.10
CA LYS A 346 -6.67 -20.86 4.31
C LYS A 346 -5.98 -19.50 4.40
N MET A 347 -5.85 -18.83 3.27
CA MET A 347 -5.31 -17.48 3.18
C MET A 347 -6.35 -16.41 3.53
N TRP A 348 -5.89 -15.35 4.18
CA TRP A 348 -6.70 -14.20 4.58
C TRP A 348 -6.01 -12.90 4.21
N ILE A 349 -6.76 -11.92 3.73
CA ILE A 349 -6.24 -10.58 3.47
C ILE A 349 -6.41 -9.75 4.74
N ILE A 350 -5.28 -9.39 5.35
CA ILE A 350 -5.23 -8.62 6.59
C ILE A 350 -5.29 -7.11 6.30
N GLU A 351 -4.54 -6.65 5.30
CA GLU A 351 -4.52 -5.24 4.89
C GLU A 351 -4.15 -5.09 3.41
N ILE A 352 -4.69 -4.06 2.77
CA ILE A 352 -4.33 -3.65 1.41
C ILE A 352 -3.93 -2.17 1.43
N ASN A 353 -2.78 -1.83 0.83
CA ASN A 353 -2.24 -0.49 0.79
C ASN A 353 -1.95 -0.05 -0.66
N SER A 354 -2.49 1.11 -1.06
CA SER A 354 -2.22 1.74 -2.37
C SER A 354 -0.93 2.56 -2.42
N LYS A 355 -0.24 2.75 -1.30
CA LYS A 355 1.03 3.51 -1.21
C LYS A 355 2.12 2.65 -0.59
N PRO A 356 2.46 1.50 -1.20
CA PRO A 356 3.37 0.55 -0.57
C PRO A 356 4.75 1.16 -0.35
N ALA A 357 5.33 0.90 0.82
CA ALA A 357 6.75 1.16 1.03
C ALA A 357 7.58 0.25 0.11
N SER A 358 8.69 0.76 -0.43
CA SER A 358 9.63 -0.01 -1.25
C SER A 358 10.18 -1.22 -0.49
N PHE A 359 10.36 -2.36 -1.16
CA PHE A 359 11.09 -3.52 -0.65
C PHE A 359 12.56 -3.18 -0.43
N ASP A 360 13.28 -4.02 0.31
CA ASP A 360 14.75 -3.87 0.46
C ASP A 360 15.49 -4.86 -0.47
N GLU A 361 14.85 -5.98 -0.80
CA GLU A 361 15.24 -7.03 -1.73
C GLU A 361 15.49 -6.47 -3.14
N LYS A 362 16.69 -6.68 -3.68
CA LYS A 362 17.14 -6.07 -4.94
C LYS A 362 16.34 -6.55 -6.15
N ASP A 363 16.02 -7.83 -6.21
CA ASP A 363 15.27 -8.46 -7.31
C ASP A 363 13.81 -7.96 -7.38
N ILE A 364 13.15 -7.84 -6.22
CA ILE A 364 11.78 -7.30 -6.14
C ILE A 364 11.78 -5.84 -6.56
N ARG A 365 12.77 -5.05 -6.11
CA ARG A 365 12.92 -3.66 -6.53
C ARG A 365 13.18 -3.52 -8.03
N PHE A 366 14.03 -4.37 -8.61
CA PHE A 366 14.29 -4.36 -10.05
C PHE A 366 13.03 -4.68 -10.86
N ARG A 367 12.29 -5.72 -10.48
CA ARG A 367 11.00 -6.06 -11.09
C ARG A 367 9.98 -4.93 -10.95
N HIS A 368 9.90 -4.34 -9.75
CA HIS A 368 9.02 -3.21 -9.48
C HIS A 368 9.27 -2.05 -10.44
N LEU A 369 10.54 -1.66 -10.62
CA LEU A 369 10.90 -0.53 -11.46
C LEU A 369 10.65 -0.82 -12.94
N ASN A 370 10.96 -2.03 -13.41
CA ASN A 370 10.67 -2.43 -14.79
C ASN A 370 9.19 -2.40 -15.11
N TYR A 371 8.37 -3.12 -14.34
CA TYR A 371 6.93 -3.13 -14.55
C TYR A 371 6.31 -1.75 -14.42
N LEU A 372 6.82 -0.89 -13.52
CA LEU A 372 6.32 0.46 -13.33
C LEU A 372 6.60 1.34 -14.57
N THR A 373 7.81 1.29 -15.11
CA THR A 373 8.17 2.07 -16.30
C THR A 373 7.54 1.51 -17.57
N ASP A 374 7.37 0.19 -17.68
CA ASP A 374 6.60 -0.43 -18.76
C ASP A 374 5.13 -0.01 -18.70
N TYR A 375 4.55 0.07 -17.51
CA TYR A 375 3.18 0.55 -17.33
C TYR A 375 3.03 2.03 -17.71
N PHE A 376 4.06 2.87 -17.54
CA PHE A 376 4.03 4.24 -18.04
C PHE A 376 3.94 4.29 -19.56
N LEU A 377 4.71 3.44 -20.25
CA LEU A 377 4.64 3.32 -21.72
C LEU A 377 3.26 2.82 -22.16
N TYR A 378 2.72 1.81 -21.47
CA TYR A 378 1.36 1.33 -21.71
C TYR A 378 0.30 2.42 -21.57
N ILE A 379 0.35 3.22 -20.51
CA ILE A 379 -0.61 4.33 -20.33
C ILE A 379 -0.48 5.32 -21.49
N ASN A 380 0.74 5.63 -21.91
CA ASN A 380 0.97 6.57 -23.01
C ASN A 380 0.39 6.06 -24.33
N SER A 381 0.55 4.77 -24.64
CA SER A 381 0.05 4.19 -25.88
C SER A 381 -1.47 4.02 -25.93
N ASN A 382 -2.14 3.91 -24.77
CA ASN A 382 -3.59 3.72 -24.66
C ASN A 382 -4.34 5.02 -24.30
N LYS A 383 -3.71 6.19 -24.48
CA LYS A 383 -4.35 7.50 -24.32
C LYS A 383 -5.01 8.01 -25.62
N GLU A 384 -4.68 7.39 -26.75
CA GLU A 384 -5.11 7.82 -28.08
C GLU A 384 -6.38 7.11 -28.58
N ASP A 385 -6.93 6.19 -27.76
CA ASP A 385 -8.26 5.57 -27.92
C ASP A 385 -9.26 6.16 -26.92
#